data_AF-A0A318T6S3-F1
#
_entry.id   AF-A0A318T6S3-F1
#
_cell.length_a   1.000
_cell.length_b   1.000
_cell.length_c   1.000
_cell.angle_alpha   90.00
_cell.angle_beta   90.00
_cell.angle_gamma   90.00
#
_symmetry.space_group_name_H-M   'P 1'
#
loop_
_entity.id
_entity.type
_entity.pdbx_description
1 polymer ?
#
loop_
_entity_poly.entity_id
_entity_poly.type
_entity_poly.pdbx_seq_one_letter_code
_entity_poly.pdbx_strand_id
1 'polypeptide(L)'
;MARKDLSGLTPAELKTYKNKQARLRMKKMREKEKQKRDLAKTSSILTPTSPDVIEFITEIEMLPLAAKVELVAAWEREYKQQLPVEPVAGMLPGEAHADYEARNKRHRDLALAQMLAFDFYTREKAAARKKAYEVRQAAEAARLGITVYQLQHRRKIAKWKAEKEASQRSRELERLARRVST
;
A
#
# COMPACT_ATOMS: atom_id res chain seq x y z
N MET A 1 -17.80 -4.91 14.61
CA MET A 1 -17.53 -4.65 16.04
C MET A 1 -18.05 -3.27 16.38
N ALA A 2 -19.04 -3.19 17.27
CA ALA A 2 -19.58 -1.93 17.78
C ALA A 2 -18.48 -1.12 18.49
N ARG A 3 -18.48 0.20 18.32
CA ARG A 3 -17.54 1.10 19.01
C ARG A 3 -17.94 1.14 20.49
N LYS A 4 -17.11 0.54 21.36
CA LYS A 4 -17.32 0.63 22.81
C LYS A 4 -16.98 2.05 23.26
N ASP A 5 -17.86 2.67 24.04
CA ASP A 5 -17.57 3.97 24.65
C ASP A 5 -16.40 3.82 25.64
N LEU A 6 -15.45 4.75 25.58
CA LEU A 6 -14.20 4.77 26.33
C LEU A 6 -14.14 5.92 27.34
N SER A 7 -15.19 6.74 27.42
CA SER A 7 -15.27 7.96 28.21
C SER A 7 -15.21 7.74 29.74
N GLY A 8 -15.57 6.54 30.22
CA GLY A 8 -15.62 6.19 31.65
C GLY A 8 -14.50 5.28 32.17
N LEU A 9 -13.47 4.99 31.37
CA LEU A 9 -12.37 4.09 31.76
C LEU A 9 -11.22 4.87 32.39
N THR A 10 -10.62 4.32 33.45
CA THR A 10 -9.39 4.87 34.03
C THR A 10 -8.22 4.76 33.04
N PRO A 11 -7.16 5.58 33.19
CA PRO A 11 -5.99 5.52 32.30
C PRO A 11 -5.35 4.12 32.19
N ALA A 12 -5.36 3.34 33.27
CA ALA A 12 -4.86 1.96 33.29
C ALA A 12 -5.74 1.02 32.45
N GLU A 13 -7.07 1.14 32.56
CA GLU A 13 -8.02 0.34 31.80
C GLU A 13 -8.07 0.72 30.31
N LEU A 14 -7.86 2.00 30.00
CA LEU A 14 -7.63 2.46 28.62
C LEU A 14 -6.40 1.81 27.99
N LYS A 15 -5.30 1.69 28.75
CA LYS A 15 -4.06 1.04 28.28
C LYS A 15 -4.28 -0.45 28.04
N THR A 16 -4.94 -1.17 28.95
CA THR A 16 -5.23 -2.60 28.78
C THR A 16 -6.18 -2.85 27.60
N TYR A 17 -7.21 -2.01 27.43
CA TYR A 17 -8.12 -2.08 26.30
C TYR A 17 -7.39 -1.86 24.96
N LYS A 18 -6.54 -0.84 24.86
CA LYS A 18 -5.72 -0.58 23.66
C LYS A 18 -4.76 -1.74 23.36
N ASN A 19 -4.12 -2.32 24.38
CA ASN A 19 -3.26 -3.49 24.22
C ASN A 19 -4.04 -4.72 23.73
N LYS A 20 -5.25 -4.95 24.26
CA LYS A 20 -6.14 -6.03 23.80
C LYS A 20 -6.54 -5.85 22.34
N GLN A 21 -6.90 -4.62 21.93
CA GLN A 21 -7.18 -4.29 20.53
C GLN A 21 -5.96 -4.51 19.63
N ALA A 22 -4.76 -4.10 20.06
CA ALA A 22 -3.52 -4.32 19.32
C ALA A 22 -3.22 -5.83 19.15
N ARG A 23 -3.35 -6.62 20.22
CA ARG A 23 -3.21 -8.09 20.17
C ARG A 23 -4.21 -8.73 19.23
N LEU A 24 -5.48 -8.31 19.25
CA LEU A 24 -6.51 -8.81 18.33
C LEU A 24 -6.21 -8.47 16.86
N ARG A 25 -5.70 -7.26 16.59
CA ARG A 25 -5.24 -6.89 15.24
C ARG A 25 -4.09 -7.76 14.77
N MET A 26 -3.08 -7.97 15.62
CA MET A 26 -1.94 -8.82 15.30
C MET A 26 -2.35 -10.29 15.11
N LYS A 27 -3.26 -10.82 15.94
CA LYS A 27 -3.81 -12.17 15.78
C LYS A 27 -4.51 -12.32 14.43
N LYS A 28 -5.37 -11.36 14.07
CA LYS A 28 -6.07 -11.35 12.78
C LYS A 28 -5.11 -11.24 11.58
N MET A 29 -4.02 -10.49 11.72
CA MET A 29 -2.96 -10.42 10.69
C MET A 29 -2.27 -11.77 10.51
N ARG A 30 -1.85 -12.41 11.61
CA ARG A 30 -1.23 -13.75 11.58
C ARG A 30 -2.16 -14.82 11.04
N GLU A 31 -3.44 -14.79 11.39
CA GLU A 31 -4.46 -15.71 10.86
C GLU A 31 -4.63 -15.52 9.35
N LYS A 32 -4.68 -14.28 8.86
CA LYS A 32 -4.72 -13.99 7.42
C LYS A 32 -3.46 -14.45 6.71
N GLU A 33 -2.28 -14.27 7.30
CA GLU A 33 -1.02 -14.76 6.73
C GLU A 33 -1.00 -16.29 6.68
N LYS A 34 -1.47 -16.97 7.73
CA LYS A 34 -1.59 -18.42 7.75
C LYS A 34 -2.57 -18.91 6.67
N GLN A 35 -3.75 -18.31 6.56
CA GLN A 35 -4.73 -18.63 5.52
C GLN A 35 -4.18 -18.38 4.12
N LYS A 36 -3.40 -17.30 3.89
CA LYS A 36 -2.71 -17.07 2.63
C LYS A 36 -1.71 -18.19 2.31
N ARG A 37 -0.93 -18.64 3.30
CA ARG A 37 0.02 -19.75 3.15
C ARG A 37 -0.70 -21.07 2.85
N ASP A 38 -1.79 -21.34 3.54
CA ASP A 38 -2.56 -22.57 3.35
C ASP A 38 -3.27 -22.56 1.98
N LEU A 39 -3.83 -21.42 1.56
CA LEU A 39 -4.39 -21.25 0.21
C LEU A 39 -3.33 -21.41 -0.89
N ALA A 40 -2.12 -20.87 -0.68
CA ALA A 40 -1.00 -21.02 -1.61
C ALA A 40 -0.52 -22.48 -1.74
N LYS A 41 -0.76 -23.33 -0.73
CA LYS A 41 -0.48 -24.77 -0.79
C LYS A 41 -1.56 -25.56 -1.53
N THR A 42 -2.79 -25.05 -1.57
CA THR A 42 -3.94 -25.73 -2.20
C THR A 42 -4.26 -25.25 -3.60
N SER A 43 -3.84 -24.03 -3.98
CA SER A 43 -3.88 -23.58 -5.37
C SER A 43 -2.85 -24.36 -6.17
N SER A 44 -3.23 -24.87 -7.35
CA SER A 44 -2.28 -25.40 -8.33
C SER A 44 -1.18 -24.36 -8.55
N ILE A 45 0.04 -24.66 -8.11
CA ILE A 45 1.19 -23.79 -8.34
C ILE A 45 1.41 -23.79 -9.84
N LEU A 46 1.17 -22.64 -10.47
CA LEU A 46 1.37 -22.52 -11.91
C LEU A 46 2.86 -22.33 -12.16
N THR A 47 3.35 -22.95 -13.22
CA THR A 47 4.73 -22.85 -13.70
C THR A 47 4.77 -21.98 -14.94
N PRO A 48 5.95 -21.48 -15.37
CA PRO A 48 6.06 -20.71 -16.61
C PRO A 48 5.58 -21.46 -17.86
N THR A 49 5.58 -22.80 -17.81
CA THR A 49 5.13 -23.69 -18.87
C THR A 49 3.65 -24.09 -18.77
N SER A 50 2.93 -23.57 -17.78
CA SER A 50 1.49 -23.89 -17.61
C SER A 50 0.68 -23.23 -18.74
N PRO A 51 -0.30 -23.92 -19.35
CA PRO A 51 -1.10 -23.37 -20.46
C PRO A 51 -1.70 -22.00 -20.14
N ASP A 52 -2.33 -21.85 -18.98
CA ASP A 52 -2.91 -20.59 -18.48
C ASP A 52 -1.89 -19.44 -18.44
N VAL A 53 -0.63 -19.73 -18.13
CA VAL A 53 0.44 -18.73 -18.06
C VAL A 53 0.89 -18.33 -19.46
N ILE A 54 1.04 -19.31 -20.35
CA ILE A 54 1.46 -19.08 -21.74
C ILE A 54 0.39 -18.28 -22.49
N GLU A 55 -0.89 -18.67 -22.36
CA GLU A 55 -2.01 -17.96 -22.97
C GLU A 55 -2.06 -16.51 -22.48
N PHE A 56 -2.01 -16.31 -21.16
CA PHE A 56 -2.02 -14.97 -20.59
C PHE A 56 -0.84 -14.10 -21.06
N ILE A 57 0.39 -14.62 -21.06
CA ILE A 57 1.57 -13.86 -21.53
C ILE A 57 1.42 -13.47 -23.01
N THR A 58 0.90 -14.39 -23.83
CA THR A 58 0.70 -14.16 -25.26
C THR A 58 -0.35 -13.05 -25.50
N GLU A 59 -1.44 -13.06 -24.74
CA GLU A 59 -2.49 -12.03 -24.84
C GLU A 59 -1.99 -10.63 -24.49
N ILE A 60 -1.12 -10.51 -23.48
CA ILE A 60 -0.64 -9.20 -23.02
C ILE A 60 0.64 -8.73 -23.73
N GLU A 61 1.23 -9.56 -24.58
CA GLU A 61 2.55 -9.31 -25.18
C GLU A 61 2.61 -7.97 -25.94
N MET A 62 1.57 -7.68 -26.72
CA MET A 62 1.49 -6.51 -27.60
C MET A 62 0.95 -5.26 -26.90
N LEU A 63 0.52 -5.38 -25.65
CA LEU A 63 -0.08 -4.26 -24.92
C LEU A 63 0.99 -3.26 -24.44
N PRO A 64 0.62 -1.98 -24.24
CA PRO A 64 1.51 -1.03 -23.59
C PRO A 64 1.76 -1.43 -22.13
N LEU A 65 2.94 -1.08 -21.59
CA LEU A 65 3.37 -1.44 -20.23
C LEU A 65 2.30 -1.13 -19.16
N ALA A 66 1.62 0.02 -19.25
CA ALA A 66 0.59 0.40 -18.28
C ALA A 66 -0.58 -0.61 -18.24
N ALA A 67 -1.02 -1.10 -19.40
CA ALA A 67 -2.07 -2.13 -19.48
C ALA A 67 -1.56 -3.49 -19.00
N LYS A 68 -0.31 -3.86 -19.34
CA LYS A 68 0.32 -5.08 -18.82
C LYS A 68 0.34 -5.10 -17.30
N VAL A 69 0.71 -4.00 -16.64
CA VAL A 69 0.77 -3.90 -15.18
C VAL A 69 -0.58 -4.20 -14.54
N GLU A 70 -1.66 -3.63 -15.07
CA GLU A 70 -3.02 -3.85 -14.55
C GLU A 70 -3.45 -5.31 -14.72
N LEU A 71 -3.24 -5.87 -15.91
CA LEU A 71 -3.61 -7.26 -16.20
C LEU A 71 -2.80 -8.26 -15.37
N VAL A 72 -1.49 -8.03 -15.21
CA VAL A 72 -0.63 -8.86 -14.34
C VAL A 72 -1.12 -8.75 -12.89
N ALA A 73 -1.46 -7.56 -12.40
CA ALA A 73 -2.00 -7.40 -11.05
C ALA A 73 -3.36 -8.09 -10.86
N ALA A 74 -4.20 -8.11 -11.88
CA ALA A 74 -5.47 -8.85 -11.88
C ALA A 74 -5.22 -10.36 -11.81
N TRP A 75 -4.34 -10.88 -12.68
CA TRP A 75 -3.93 -12.28 -12.71
C TRP A 75 -3.35 -12.73 -11.37
N GLU A 76 -2.39 -11.99 -10.81
CA GLU A 76 -1.75 -12.35 -9.53
C GLU A 76 -2.76 -12.38 -8.36
N ARG A 77 -3.81 -11.58 -8.45
CA ARG A 77 -4.88 -11.54 -7.45
C ARG A 77 -5.86 -12.71 -7.61
N GLU A 78 -6.16 -13.09 -8.84
CA GLU A 78 -7.02 -14.23 -9.17
C GLU A 78 -6.37 -15.54 -8.73
N TYR A 79 -5.15 -15.78 -9.20
CA TYR A 79 -4.40 -17.00 -8.92
C TYR A 79 -3.67 -16.98 -7.56
N LYS A 80 -3.67 -15.83 -6.86
CA LYS A 80 -3.06 -15.61 -5.53
C LYS A 80 -1.56 -15.97 -5.47
N GLN A 81 -0.87 -15.90 -6.59
CA GLN A 81 0.56 -16.15 -6.73
C GLN A 81 1.17 -15.10 -7.66
N GLN A 82 2.49 -14.92 -7.58
CA GLN A 82 3.19 -14.09 -8.55
C GLN A 82 3.18 -14.77 -9.91
N LEU A 83 3.10 -13.98 -10.99
CA LEU A 83 3.14 -14.53 -12.33
C LEU A 83 4.47 -15.26 -12.54
N PRO A 84 4.48 -16.57 -12.85
CA PRO A 84 5.71 -17.31 -13.03
C PRO A 84 6.29 -16.97 -14.41
N VAL A 85 7.39 -16.22 -14.44
CA VAL A 85 8.08 -15.83 -15.67
C VAL A 85 9.47 -16.45 -15.68
N GLU A 86 9.81 -17.11 -16.79
CA GLU A 86 11.15 -17.66 -16.96
C GLU A 86 12.20 -16.56 -16.90
N PRO A 87 13.36 -16.76 -16.25
CA PRO A 87 14.45 -15.80 -16.33
C PRO A 87 14.93 -15.65 -17.78
N VAL A 88 15.47 -14.47 -18.14
CA VAL A 88 16.13 -14.28 -19.45
C VAL A 88 17.27 -15.29 -19.56
N ALA A 89 17.07 -16.33 -20.36
CA ALA A 89 18.19 -17.10 -20.88
C ALA A 89 19.01 -16.16 -21.76
N GLY A 90 20.35 -16.19 -21.61
CA GLY A 90 21.26 -15.44 -22.47
C GLY A 90 21.05 -15.74 -23.96
N MET A 91 21.89 -15.16 -24.82
CA MET A 91 21.84 -15.43 -26.25
C MET A 91 21.90 -16.94 -26.50
N LEU A 92 20.91 -17.48 -27.21
CA LEU A 92 20.85 -18.90 -27.51
C LEU A 92 21.92 -19.26 -28.55
N PRO A 93 22.49 -20.47 -28.53
CA PRO A 93 23.46 -20.88 -29.54
C PRO A 93 22.89 -20.76 -30.95
N GLY A 94 23.52 -19.93 -31.80
CA GLY A 94 23.08 -19.70 -33.18
C GLY A 94 21.94 -18.70 -33.36
N GLU A 95 21.46 -18.05 -32.30
CA GLU A 95 20.46 -16.97 -32.39
C GLU A 95 21.05 -15.74 -33.10
N ALA A 96 20.28 -15.06 -33.93
CA ALA A 96 20.71 -13.78 -34.47
C ALA A 96 20.61 -12.71 -33.36
N HIS A 97 21.52 -11.73 -33.36
CA HIS A 97 21.54 -10.68 -32.34
C HIS A 97 20.21 -9.89 -32.26
N ALA A 98 19.59 -9.63 -33.41
CA ALA A 98 18.30 -8.94 -33.48
C ALA A 98 17.16 -9.71 -32.78
N ASP A 99 17.14 -11.04 -32.94
CA ASP A 99 16.14 -11.90 -32.30
C ASP A 99 16.35 -11.94 -30.78
N TYR A 100 17.61 -11.99 -30.34
CA TYR A 100 17.98 -11.87 -28.93
C TYR A 100 17.50 -10.54 -28.33
N GLU A 101 17.76 -9.41 -28.99
CA GLU A 101 17.32 -8.10 -28.49
C GLU A 101 15.79 -8.00 -28.39
N ALA A 102 15.07 -8.50 -29.39
CA ALA A 102 13.61 -8.52 -29.39
C ALA A 102 13.05 -9.39 -28.25
N ARG A 103 13.64 -10.58 -28.02
CA ARG A 103 13.28 -11.48 -26.92
C ARG A 103 13.58 -10.85 -25.56
N ASN A 104 14.77 -10.26 -25.41
CA ASN A 104 15.21 -9.61 -24.18
C ASN A 104 14.35 -8.38 -23.84
N LYS A 105 13.97 -7.58 -24.84
CA LYS A 105 13.06 -6.44 -24.65
C LYS A 105 11.69 -6.88 -24.14
N ARG A 106 11.10 -7.92 -24.76
CA ARG A 106 9.81 -8.49 -24.33
C ARG A 106 9.86 -8.97 -22.89
N HIS A 107 10.92 -9.69 -22.53
CA HIS A 107 11.14 -10.13 -21.16
C HIS A 107 11.27 -8.97 -20.19
N ARG A 108 12.10 -7.96 -20.53
CA ARG A 108 12.30 -6.78 -19.70
C ARG A 108 10.98 -6.05 -19.43
N ASP A 109 10.13 -5.87 -20.44
CA ASP A 109 8.83 -5.23 -20.29
C ASP A 109 7.91 -6.04 -19.37
N LEU A 110 7.93 -7.37 -19.48
CA LEU A 110 7.17 -8.27 -18.62
C LEU A 110 7.66 -8.23 -17.17
N ALA A 111 8.98 -8.25 -16.96
CA ALA A 111 9.60 -8.14 -15.63
C ALA A 111 9.30 -6.79 -14.96
N LEU A 112 9.33 -5.69 -15.73
CA LEU A 112 8.90 -4.38 -15.26
C LEU A 112 7.41 -4.37 -14.91
N ALA A 113 6.58 -5.02 -15.72
CA ALA A 113 5.15 -5.13 -15.46
C ALA A 113 4.88 -5.86 -14.13
N GLN A 114 5.56 -6.98 -13.88
CA GLN A 114 5.46 -7.74 -12.62
C GLN A 114 5.88 -6.91 -11.40
N MET A 115 7.03 -6.24 -11.49
CA MET A 115 7.53 -5.40 -10.39
C MET A 115 6.50 -4.33 -10.01
N LEU A 116 5.85 -3.72 -11.01
CA LEU A 116 4.84 -2.69 -10.82
C LEU A 116 3.45 -3.27 -10.44
N ALA A 117 3.14 -4.51 -10.82
CA ALA A 117 1.87 -5.15 -10.50
C ALA A 117 1.69 -5.36 -9.00
N PHE A 118 2.78 -5.70 -8.30
CA PHE A 118 2.78 -6.03 -6.87
C PHE A 118 2.06 -5.01 -5.97
N ASP A 119 2.27 -3.71 -6.23
CA ASP A 119 1.70 -2.63 -5.43
C ASP A 119 0.62 -1.82 -6.18
N PHE A 120 0.22 -2.25 -7.38
CA PHE A 120 -0.66 -1.52 -8.30
C PHE A 120 -1.92 -0.99 -7.61
N TYR A 121 -2.75 -1.88 -7.03
CA TYR A 121 -3.99 -1.49 -6.36
C TYR A 121 -3.78 -0.59 -5.13
N THR A 122 -2.60 -0.66 -4.50
CA THR A 122 -2.28 0.22 -3.37
C THR A 122 -1.95 1.64 -3.86
N ARG A 123 -1.23 1.74 -4.97
CA ARG A 123 -0.92 3.01 -5.64
C ARG A 123 -2.17 3.65 -6.22
N GLU A 124 -3.03 2.87 -6.85
CA GLU A 124 -4.32 3.34 -7.38
C GLU A 124 -5.20 3.94 -6.27
N LYS A 125 -5.36 3.23 -5.14
CA LYS A 125 -6.09 3.75 -3.97
C LYS A 125 -5.42 4.98 -3.35
N ALA A 126 -4.09 5.06 -3.35
CA ALA A 126 -3.38 6.24 -2.87
C ALA A 126 -3.62 7.44 -3.79
N ALA A 127 -3.57 7.23 -5.11
CA ALA A 127 -3.84 8.24 -6.12
C ALA A 127 -5.29 8.75 -6.02
N ALA A 128 -6.27 7.86 -5.90
CA ALA A 128 -7.68 8.24 -5.71
C ALA A 128 -7.89 9.08 -4.44
N ARG A 129 -7.26 8.68 -3.31
CA ARG A 129 -7.29 9.46 -2.06
C ARG A 129 -6.65 10.83 -2.21
N LYS A 130 -5.51 10.93 -2.89
CA LYS A 130 -4.82 12.19 -3.16
C LYS A 130 -5.68 13.12 -4.01
N LYS A 131 -6.26 12.61 -5.10
CA LYS A 131 -7.18 13.37 -5.97
C LYS A 131 -8.39 13.90 -5.19
N ALA A 132 -9.04 13.05 -4.39
CA ALA A 132 -10.17 13.47 -3.56
C ALA A 132 -9.77 14.54 -2.53
N TYR A 133 -8.58 14.40 -1.94
CA TYR A 133 -8.04 15.40 -1.02
C TYR A 133 -7.76 16.73 -1.72
N GLU A 134 -7.16 16.72 -2.91
CA GLU A 134 -6.87 17.92 -3.70
C GLU A 134 -8.15 18.66 -4.11
N VAL A 135 -9.17 17.94 -4.57
CA VAL A 135 -10.49 18.51 -4.87
C VAL A 135 -11.10 19.17 -3.65
N ARG A 136 -11.05 18.51 -2.49
CA ARG A 136 -11.55 19.08 -1.23
C ARG A 136 -10.79 20.34 -0.82
N GLN A 137 -9.46 20.34 -0.96
CA GLN A 137 -8.63 21.52 -0.66
C GLN A 137 -8.94 22.69 -1.58
N ALA A 138 -9.10 22.41 -2.88
CA ALA A 138 -9.47 23.42 -3.87
C ALA A 138 -10.83 24.04 -3.54
N ALA A 139 -11.85 23.22 -3.22
CA ALA A 139 -13.17 23.70 -2.85
C ALA A 139 -13.15 24.55 -1.57
N GLU A 140 -12.38 24.15 -0.56
CA GLU A 140 -12.27 24.90 0.70
C GLU A 140 -11.50 26.21 0.53
N ALA A 141 -10.46 26.21 -0.29
CA ALA A 141 -9.70 27.41 -0.63
C ALA A 141 -10.59 28.41 -1.40
N ALA A 142 -11.34 27.92 -2.39
CA ALA A 142 -12.30 28.72 -3.15
C ALA A 142 -13.38 29.33 -2.25
N ARG A 143 -13.96 28.55 -1.32
CA ARG A 143 -14.94 29.05 -0.33
C ARG A 143 -14.39 30.19 0.53
N LEU A 144 -13.11 30.14 0.85
CA LEU A 144 -12.43 31.14 1.67
C LEU A 144 -11.85 32.30 0.85
N GLY A 145 -12.00 32.30 -0.47
CA GLY A 145 -11.43 33.31 -1.37
C GLY A 145 -9.90 33.36 -1.36
N ILE A 146 -9.25 32.23 -1.03
CA ILE A 146 -7.78 32.14 -0.93
C ILE A 146 -7.24 31.06 -1.85
N THR A 147 -5.93 31.09 -2.09
CA THR A 147 -5.25 30.02 -2.83
C THR A 147 -5.08 28.76 -1.97
N VAL A 148 -4.98 27.59 -2.62
CA VAL A 148 -4.71 26.31 -1.93
C VAL A 148 -3.42 26.38 -1.11
N TYR A 149 -2.39 27.04 -1.64
CA TYR A 149 -1.12 27.25 -0.93
C TYR A 149 -1.32 28.03 0.38
N GLN A 150 -2.07 29.13 0.35
CA GLN A 150 -2.35 29.94 1.54
C GLN A 150 -3.17 29.15 2.57
N LEU A 151 -4.13 28.34 2.14
CA LEU A 151 -4.90 27.46 3.02
C LEU A 151 -3.98 26.45 3.73
N GLN A 152 -3.08 25.80 2.98
CA GLN A 152 -2.11 24.86 3.54
C GLN A 152 -1.15 25.55 4.51
N HIS A 153 -0.68 26.75 4.18
CA HIS A 153 0.20 27.54 5.04
C HIS A 153 -0.48 27.91 6.37
N ARG A 154 -1.73 28.41 6.33
CA ARG A 154 -2.53 28.72 7.53
C ARG A 154 -2.72 27.48 8.42
N ARG A 155 -3.02 26.33 7.83
CA ARG A 155 -3.16 25.05 8.55
C ARG A 155 -1.85 24.61 9.19
N LYS A 156 -0.72 24.76 8.50
CA LYS A 156 0.60 24.43 9.04
C LYS A 156 0.93 25.29 10.26
N ILE A 157 0.66 26.60 10.20
CA ILE A 157 0.85 27.51 11.34
C ILE A 157 -0.06 27.12 12.50
N ALA A 158 -1.35 26.87 12.24
CA ALA A 158 -2.30 26.47 13.28
C ALA A 158 -1.87 25.16 13.97
N LYS A 159 -1.41 24.17 13.19
CA LYS A 159 -0.89 22.91 13.73
C LYS A 159 0.34 23.13 14.60
N TRP A 160 1.31 23.92 14.15
CA TRP A 160 2.51 24.23 14.92
C TRP A 160 2.19 24.94 16.24
N LYS A 161 1.24 25.89 16.24
CA LYS A 161 0.77 26.56 17.45
C LYS A 161 0.13 25.57 18.43
N ALA A 162 -0.75 24.69 17.95
CA ALA A 162 -1.40 23.67 18.77
C ALA A 162 -0.40 22.66 19.35
N GLU A 163 0.60 22.23 18.58
CA GLU A 163 1.68 21.35 19.06
C GLU A 163 2.52 22.03 20.15
N LYS A 164 2.83 23.33 19.98
CA LYS A 164 3.56 24.12 20.98
C LYS A 164 2.77 24.26 22.28
N GLU A 165 1.49 24.59 22.21
CA GLU A 165 0.61 24.69 23.38
C GLU A 165 0.45 23.34 24.09
N ALA A 166 0.29 22.24 23.34
CA ALA A 166 0.20 20.91 23.91
C ALA A 166 1.50 20.51 24.64
N SER A 167 2.67 20.87 24.09
CA SER A 167 3.96 20.63 24.73
C SER A 167 4.18 21.50 25.98
N GLN A 168 3.69 22.74 25.99
CA GLN A 168 3.73 23.58 27.18
C GLN A 168 2.85 23.00 28.30
N ARG A 169 1.61 22.62 27.98
CA ARG A 169 0.70 21.97 28.92
C ARG A 169 1.26 20.66 29.47
N SER A 170 1.92 19.84 28.63
CA SER A 170 2.54 18.59 29.12
C SER A 170 3.68 18.88 30.10
N ARG A 171 4.51 19.89 29.84
CA ARG A 171 5.58 20.32 30.75
C ARG A 171 5.06 20.90 32.06
N GLU A 172 3.96 21.64 32.02
CA GLU A 172 3.30 22.17 33.22
C GLU A 172 2.72 21.03 34.09
N LEU A 173 2.08 20.05 33.45
CA LEU A 173 1.60 18.85 34.14
C LEU A 173 2.75 18.03 34.74
N GLU A 174 3.87 17.88 34.05
CA GLU A 174 5.07 17.22 34.59
C GLU A 174 5.66 17.98 35.79
N ARG A 175 5.70 19.31 35.73
CA ARG A 175 6.17 20.16 36.85
C ARG A 175 5.25 20.02 38.08
N LEU A 176 3.94 20.04 37.87
CA LEU A 176 2.96 19.84 38.94
C LEU A 176 3.06 18.44 39.55
N ALA A 177 3.18 17.40 38.72
CA ALA A 177 3.36 16.02 39.18
C ALA A 177 4.62 15.85 40.03
N ARG A 178 5.75 16.44 39.60
CA ARG A 178 7.01 16.43 40.37
C ARG A 178 6.88 17.13 41.73
N ARG A 179 6.09 18.20 41.80
CA ARG A 179 5.88 18.99 43.01
C ARG A 179 4.96 18.33 44.04
N VAL A 180 4.10 17.41 43.59
CA VAL A 180 3.21 16.61 44.46
C VAL A 180 3.89 15.33 44.96
N SER A 181 4.93 14.86 44.25
CA SER A 181 5.71 13.67 44.63
C SER A 181 6.90 13.93 45.57
N THR A 182 7.15 15.20 45.91
CA THR A 182 8.13 15.68 46.92
C THR A 182 7.38 16.27 48.09
#